data_AF-A0A2A5FRL6-F1
#
_entry.id   AF-A0A2A5FRL6-F1
#
_cell.length_a   1.000
_cell.length_b   1.000
_cell.length_c   1.000
_cell.angle_alpha   90.00
_cell.angle_beta   90.00
_cell.angle_gamma   90.00
#
_symmetry.space_group_name_H-M   'P 1'
#
loop_
_entity.id
_entity.type
_entity.pdbx_description
1 polymer ?
#
loop_
_entity_poly.entity_id
_entity_poly.type
_entity_poly.pdbx_seq_one_letter_code
_entity_poly.pdbx_strand_id
1 'polypeptide(L)' 'MSKRKLAIVAGGIALALSIGVTSTVSLGQMAPFGNPEDTSYAETLWQSMLDANMAGDDAIRSFPYE' A
#
# COMPACT_ATOMS: atom_id res chain seq x y z
N MET A 1 3.02 -26.51 -44.64
CA MET A 1 3.07 -26.61 -43.17
C MET A 1 1.76 -27.18 -42.64
N SER A 2 1.81 -28.21 -41.78
CA SER A 2 0.62 -28.93 -41.32
C SER A 2 -0.16 -28.14 -40.26
N LYS A 3 -1.49 -28.03 -40.41
CA LYS A 3 -2.42 -27.31 -39.51
C LYS A 3 -2.28 -27.71 -38.03
N ARG A 4 -1.78 -28.93 -37.77
CA ARG A 4 -1.49 -29.45 -36.43
C ARG A 4 -0.34 -28.73 -35.72
N LYS A 5 0.67 -28.26 -36.46
CA LYS A 5 1.81 -27.52 -35.89
C LYS A 5 1.40 -26.10 -35.47
N LEU A 6 0.45 -25.49 -36.18
CA LEU A 6 -0.07 -24.16 -35.89
C LEU A 6 -0.94 -24.13 -34.63
N ALA A 7 -1.74 -25.17 -34.40
CA ALA A 7 -2.60 -25.29 -33.21
C ALA A 7 -1.81 -25.49 -31.90
N ILE A 8 -0.70 -26.22 -31.95
CA ILE A 8 0.18 -26.44 -30.77
C ILE A 8 0.87 -25.13 -30.36
N VAL A 9 1.33 -24.33 -31.33
CA VAL A 9 1.95 -23.03 -31.06
C VAL A 9 0.94 -22.03 -30.48
N ALA A 10 -0.27 -21.99 -31.03
CA ALA A 10 -1.34 -21.13 -30.51
C ALA A 10 -1.77 -21.50 -29.08
N GLY A 11 -1.85 -22.80 -28.76
CA GLY A 11 -2.17 -23.28 -27.42
C GLY A 11 -1.08 -22.95 -26.39
N GLY A 12 0.20 -23.03 -26.78
CA GLY A 12 1.32 -22.66 -25.90
C GLY A 12 1.39 -21.17 -25.57
N ILE A 13 1.06 -20.31 -26.54
CA ILE A 13 1.02 -18.85 -26.35
C ILE A 13 -0.14 -18.45 -25.43
N ALA A 14 -1.33 -19.04 -25.61
CA ALA A 14 -2.48 -18.75 -24.75
C ALA A 14 -2.24 -19.13 -23.28
N LEU A 15 -1.55 -20.26 -23.04
CA LEU A 15 -1.17 -20.69 -21.70
C LEU A 15 -0.14 -19.74 -21.07
N ALA A 16 0.89 -19.32 -21.83
CA ALA A 16 1.89 -18.36 -21.36
C ALA A 16 1.28 -16.97 -21.03
N LEU A 17 0.30 -16.50 -21.82
CA LEU A 17 -0.43 -15.26 -21.52
C LEU A 17 -1.28 -15.38 -20.24
N SER A 18 -1.93 -16.53 -20.00
CA SER A 18 -2.75 -16.71 -18.80
C SER A 18 -1.94 -16.70 -17.49
N ILE A 19 -0.68 -17.13 -17.53
CA ILE A 19 0.23 -17.13 -16.36
C ILE A 19 0.86 -15.75 -16.15
N GLY A 20 1.05 -14.97 -17.21
CA GLY A 20 1.62 -13.62 -17.13
C GLY A 20 0.68 -12.53 -16.61
N VAL A 21 -0.64 -12.73 -16.67
CA VAL A 21 -1.62 -11.73 -16.21
C VAL A 21 -1.83 -11.78 -14.69
N THR A 22 -1.59 -12.91 -14.04
CA THR A 22 -1.69 -13.04 -12.57
C THR A 22 -0.47 -12.47 -11.83
N SER A 23 0.66 -12.22 -12.50
CA SER A 23 1.87 -11.66 -11.86
C SER A 23 1.83 -10.14 -11.69
N THR A 24 0.85 -9.43 -12.27
CA THR A 24 0.71 -7.97 -12.13
C THR A 24 -0.26 -7.55 -11.03
N VAL A 25 -0.86 -8.49 -10.28
CA VAL A 25 -1.70 -8.16 -9.12
C VAL A 25 -0.79 -7.86 -7.93
N SER A 26 -0.25 -6.64 -7.89
CA SER A 26 0.39 -6.10 -6.70
C SER A 26 -0.69 -5.87 -5.63
N LEU A 27 -1.02 -6.94 -4.89
CA LEU A 27 -1.66 -6.81 -3.60
C LEU A 27 -0.60 -6.16 -2.70
N GLY A 28 -0.57 -4.82 -2.65
CA GLY A 28 0.34 -4.09 -1.79
C GLY A 28 0.32 -4.73 -0.41
N GLN A 29 1.50 -5.10 0.10
CA GLN A 29 1.61 -5.75 1.40
C GLN A 29 1.10 -4.76 2.44
N MET A 30 -0.18 -4.87 2.81
CA MET A 30 -0.71 -4.23 4.00
C MET A 30 -0.03 -4.93 5.17
N ALA A 31 1.13 -4.42 5.57
CA ALA A 31 1.62 -4.69 6.92
C ALA A 31 0.49 -4.34 7.90
N PRO A 32 0.26 -5.15 8.94
CA PRO A 32 -0.72 -4.81 9.96
C PRO A 32 -0.43 -3.41 10.52
N PHE A 33 -1.37 -2.48 10.37
CA PHE A 33 -1.24 -1.14 10.94
C PHE A 33 -1.44 -1.19 12.45
N GLY A 34 -0.73 -0.33 13.18
CA GLY A 34 -0.95 -0.15 14.61
C GLY A 34 -0.48 -1.34 15.43
N ASN A 35 0.71 -1.87 15.11
CA ASN A 35 1.39 -2.79 16.03
C ASN A 35 1.71 -2.06 17.36
N PRO A 36 2.04 -2.78 18.44
CA PRO A 36 2.30 -2.17 19.74
C PRO A 36 3.38 -1.08 19.70
N GLU A 37 4.45 -1.29 18.92
CA GLU A 37 5.54 -0.34 18.76
C GLU A 37 5.08 0.96 18.09
N ASP A 38 4.28 0.87 17.03
CA ASP A 38 3.68 2.00 16.32
C ASP A 38 2.76 2.79 17.26
N THR A 39 1.92 2.10 18.03
CA THR A 39 0.99 2.75 18.96
C THR A 39 1.70 3.48 20.09
N SER A 40 2.75 2.86 20.67
CA SER A 40 3.56 3.48 21.73
C SER A 40 4.35 4.68 21.22
N TYR A 41 4.88 4.59 20.01
CA TYR A 41 5.55 5.71 19.36
C TYR A 41 4.56 6.86 19.10
N ALA A 42 3.38 6.55 18.55
CA ALA A 42 2.34 7.55 18.28
C ALA A 42 1.85 8.25 19.56
N GLU A 43 1.70 7.53 20.66
CA GLU A 43 1.34 8.10 21.97
C GLU A 43 2.42 9.08 22.47
N THR A 44 3.69 8.70 22.38
CA THR A 44 4.82 9.56 22.78
C THR A 44 4.88 10.84 21.93
N LEU A 45 4.69 10.69 20.62
CA LEU A 45 4.66 11.82 19.70
C LEU A 45 3.48 12.75 20.00
N TRP A 46 2.29 12.19 20.20
CA TRP A 46 1.09 12.95 20.54
C TRP A 46 1.28 13.76 21.82
N GLN A 47 1.82 13.15 22.87
CA GLN A 47 2.10 13.86 24.12
C GLN A 47 3.10 15.01 23.91
N SER A 48 4.17 14.77 23.13
CA SER A 48 5.14 15.82 22.80
C SER A 48 4.51 17.00 22.04
N MET A 49 3.52 16.72 21.18
CA MET A 49 2.78 17.76 20.45
C MET A 49 1.85 18.55 21.39
N LEU A 50 1.20 17.90 22.35
CA LEU A 50 0.43 18.58 23.38
C LEU A 50 1.33 19.51 24.22
N ASP A 51 2.47 18.99 24.68
CA ASP A 51 3.43 19.75 25.51
C ASP A 51 4.01 20.97 24.77
N ALA A 52 4.09 20.89 23.44
CA ALA A 52 4.56 21.96 22.57
C ALA A 52 3.44 22.93 22.10
N ASN A 53 2.21 22.78 22.59
CA ASN A 53 1.02 23.49 22.09
C ASN A 53 0.85 23.38 20.57
N MET A 54 1.19 22.22 19.99
CA MET A 54 1.02 21.94 18.56
C MET A 54 -0.27 21.15 18.26
N ALA A 55 -0.88 20.57 19.29
CA ALA A 55 -2.13 19.82 19.23
C ALA A 55 -3.01 20.12 20.45
N GLY A 56 -4.25 19.63 20.44
CA GLY A 56 -5.23 19.88 21.49
C GLY A 56 -5.98 21.20 21.31
N ASP A 57 -6.84 21.53 22.28
CA ASP A 57 -7.73 22.68 22.21
C ASP A 57 -6.96 24.01 22.25
N ASP A 58 -5.82 24.02 22.95
CA ASP A 58 -4.94 25.18 23.12
C ASP A 58 -3.81 25.21 22.07
N ALA A 59 -3.93 24.44 20.98
CA ALA A 59 -2.92 24.42 19.92
C ALA A 59 -2.71 25.83 19.32
N ILE A 60 -1.44 26.19 19.11
CA ILE A 60 -1.06 27.41 18.41
C ILE A 60 -1.55 27.31 16.97
N ARG A 61 -2.59 28.07 16.64
CA ARG A 61 -3.07 28.26 15.27
C ARG A 61 -2.38 29.48 14.68
N SER A 62 -1.61 29.30 13.62
CA SER A 62 -1.02 30.43 12.91
C SER A 62 -2.08 31.09 12.02
N PHE A 63 -2.16 32.42 12.09
CA PHE A 63 -2.95 33.18 11.14
C PHE A 63 -2.22 33.28 9.79
N PRO A 64 -2.95 33.26 8.66
CA PRO A 64 -4.40 33.21 8.54
C PRO A 64 -4.89 31.81 8.13
N TYR A 65 -5.15 30.88 9.06
CA TYR A 65 -6.01 29.73 8.78
C TYR A 65 -6.87 29.37 10.01
N GLU A 66 -8.00 30.08 10.12
CA GLU A 66 -9.30 29.53 10.51
C GLU A 66 -10.09 29.22 9.23
#